data_AF-A0A960J5E1-F1
#
_entry.id   AF-A0A960J5E1-F1
#
_cell.length_a   1.000
_cell.length_b   1.000
_cell.length_c   1.000
_cell.angle_alpha   90.00
_cell.angle_beta   90.00
_cell.angle_gamma   90.00
#
_symmetry.space_group_name_H-M   'P 1'
#
loop_
_entity.id
_entity.type
_entity.pdbx_description
1 polymer ?
#
loop_
_entity_poly.entity_id
_entity_poly.type
_entity_poly.pdbx_seq_one_letter_code
_entity_poly.pdbx_strand_id
1 'polypeptide(L)'
;DGARSAQTWLAGHAPLTRTDAGQVVLDARFRRAHADLAAAVDVGALTASHLRSMRVAARGLDDEFAACKDTLLDHALGQTATEFAETMKQWRELLHHREPDHGDRGFRIRRTLGGWGVPDGLLDPEICALFDRCMADLHPPDADPGPEGPRTANQRGADAFGDLCRRHLGGHTGAAPATTADVVVDLSVLARHRFADVLDPADRWPEPWNRSAIDGRPLSVADAERLLCDSPFGRIVLDE
;
A
#
# COMPACT_ATOMS: atom_id res chain seq x y z
N ASP A 1 35.40 4.17 -5.50
CA ASP A 1 34.79 4.06 -6.85
C ASP A 1 33.50 4.88 -7.02
N GLY A 2 32.91 5.45 -5.95
CA GLY A 2 31.77 6.38 -6.07
C GLY A 2 30.39 5.69 -6.21
N ALA A 3 30.34 4.35 -6.18
CA ALA A 3 29.08 3.62 -6.21
C ALA A 3 28.39 3.66 -4.84
N ARG A 4 27.09 3.98 -4.82
CA ARG A 4 26.29 4.09 -3.58
C ARG A 4 25.79 2.74 -3.05
N SER A 5 25.96 1.65 -3.81
CA SER A 5 25.55 0.30 -3.43
C SER A 5 26.27 -0.75 -4.27
N ALA A 6 26.33 -2.00 -3.78
CA ALA A 6 26.87 -3.14 -4.54
C ALA A 6 26.12 -3.37 -5.86
N GLN A 7 24.81 -3.15 -5.87
CA GLN A 7 23.98 -3.23 -7.10
C GLN A 7 24.39 -2.17 -8.11
N THR A 8 24.53 -0.91 -7.68
CA THR A 8 24.94 0.20 -8.55
C THR A 8 26.36 -0.01 -9.08
N TRP A 9 27.24 -0.51 -8.23
CA TRP A 9 28.60 -0.86 -8.63
C TRP A 9 28.58 -1.95 -9.72
N LEU A 10 27.87 -3.06 -9.48
CA LEU A 10 27.86 -4.21 -10.38
C LEU A 10 27.23 -3.86 -11.75
N ALA A 11 26.14 -3.09 -11.77
CA ALA A 11 25.51 -2.64 -13.01
C ALA A 11 26.38 -1.67 -13.81
N GLY A 12 27.32 -0.96 -13.16
CA GLY A 12 28.27 -0.06 -13.81
C GLY A 12 29.56 -0.75 -14.30
N HIS A 13 29.86 -1.95 -13.80
CA HIS A 13 31.13 -2.65 -14.05
C HIS A 13 30.97 -4.02 -14.71
N ALA A 14 29.73 -4.47 -14.94
CA ALA A 14 29.40 -5.70 -15.64
C ALA A 14 28.27 -5.44 -16.66
N PRO A 15 28.13 -6.27 -17.72
CA PRO A 15 27.05 -6.15 -18.69
C PRO A 15 25.72 -6.67 -18.12
N LEU A 16 25.27 -6.06 -17.02
CA LEU A 16 24.05 -6.44 -16.30
C LEU A 16 23.12 -5.24 -16.19
N THR A 17 21.83 -5.48 -16.34
CA THR A 17 20.84 -4.47 -15.97
C THR A 17 20.90 -4.21 -14.46
N ARG A 18 20.37 -3.06 -14.02
CA ARG A 18 20.23 -2.80 -12.57
C ARG A 18 19.42 -3.89 -11.87
N THR A 19 18.40 -4.43 -12.52
CA THR A 19 17.56 -5.50 -11.97
C THR A 19 18.37 -6.77 -11.79
N ASP A 20 19.11 -7.21 -12.81
CA ASP A 20 19.93 -8.42 -12.75
C ASP A 20 21.04 -8.29 -11.72
N ALA A 21 21.69 -7.12 -11.66
CA ALA A 21 22.66 -6.80 -10.62
C ALA A 21 22.05 -6.88 -9.22
N GLY A 22 20.79 -6.46 -9.05
CA GLY A 22 20.07 -6.59 -7.80
C GLY A 22 19.85 -8.06 -7.41
N GLN A 23 19.46 -8.90 -8.37
CA GLN A 23 19.28 -10.34 -8.13
C GLN A 23 20.59 -11.01 -7.75
N VAL A 24 21.70 -10.70 -8.43
CA VAL A 24 23.04 -11.24 -8.09
C VAL A 24 23.44 -10.86 -6.65
N VAL A 25 23.21 -9.62 -6.23
CA VAL A 25 23.51 -9.19 -4.85
C VAL A 25 22.65 -9.94 -3.83
N LEU A 26 21.37 -10.18 -4.14
CA LEU A 26 20.48 -10.95 -3.27
C LEU A 26 20.89 -12.42 -3.17
N ASP A 27 21.23 -13.05 -4.31
CA ASP A 27 21.72 -14.42 -4.36
C ASP A 27 23.04 -14.55 -3.56
N ALA A 28 23.96 -13.59 -3.69
CA ALA A 28 25.22 -13.57 -2.95
C ALA A 28 25.02 -13.40 -1.43
N ARG A 29 24.04 -12.59 -1.02
CA ARG A 29 23.67 -12.44 0.41
C ARG A 29 23.10 -13.74 0.96
N PHE A 30 22.20 -14.37 0.20
CA PHE A 30 21.61 -15.66 0.58
C PHE A 30 22.68 -16.74 0.69
N ARG A 31 23.58 -16.85 -0.30
CA ARG A 31 24.75 -17.73 -0.24
C ARG A 31 25.58 -17.51 1.03
N ARG A 32 25.85 -16.26 1.39
CA ARG A 32 26.64 -15.92 2.58
C ARG A 32 25.94 -16.33 3.89
N ALA A 33 24.61 -16.29 3.92
CA ALA A 33 23.84 -16.69 5.09
C ALA A 33 23.77 -18.22 5.27
N HIS A 34 23.97 -18.99 4.20
CA HIS A 34 23.84 -20.46 4.19
C HIS A 34 25.15 -21.12 3.72
N ALA A 35 26.07 -21.35 4.66
CA ALA A 35 27.41 -21.87 4.37
C ALA A 35 27.42 -23.26 3.71
N ASP A 36 26.43 -24.09 4.05
CA ASP A 36 26.18 -25.39 3.45
C ASP A 36 25.79 -25.29 1.96
N LEU A 37 24.86 -24.40 1.63
CA LEU A 37 24.49 -24.12 0.23
C LEU A 37 25.65 -23.51 -0.54
N ALA A 38 26.44 -22.64 0.12
CA ALA A 38 27.64 -22.07 -0.47
C ALA A 38 28.66 -23.16 -0.85
N ALA A 39 28.93 -24.10 0.05
CA ALA A 39 29.84 -25.21 -0.19
C ALA A 39 29.36 -26.09 -1.36
N ALA A 40 28.06 -26.40 -1.41
CA ALA A 40 27.48 -27.19 -2.50
C ALA A 40 27.58 -26.48 -3.86
N VAL A 41 27.43 -25.15 -3.91
CA VAL A 41 27.67 -24.36 -5.13
C VAL A 41 29.14 -24.34 -5.52
N ASP A 42 30.06 -24.21 -4.56
CA ASP A 42 31.50 -24.10 -4.81
C ASP A 42 32.10 -25.37 -5.43
N VAL A 43 31.59 -26.54 -5.06
CA VAL A 43 31.98 -27.82 -5.68
C VAL A 43 31.18 -28.15 -6.96
N GLY A 44 30.27 -27.25 -7.37
CA GLY A 44 29.43 -27.43 -8.56
C GLY A 44 28.29 -28.43 -8.40
N ALA A 45 28.01 -28.90 -7.17
CA ALA A 45 26.89 -29.80 -6.89
C ALA A 45 25.54 -29.08 -7.02
N LEU A 46 25.51 -27.78 -6.71
CA LEU A 46 24.39 -26.90 -7.03
C LEU A 46 24.79 -25.81 -8.02
N THR A 47 23.86 -25.45 -8.89
CA THR A 47 24.02 -24.29 -9.78
C THR A 47 23.49 -23.01 -9.13
N ALA A 48 23.87 -21.85 -9.67
CA ALA A 48 23.31 -20.56 -9.24
C ALA A 48 21.77 -20.50 -9.37
N SER A 49 21.21 -21.22 -10.34
CA SER A 49 19.75 -21.30 -10.52
C SER A 49 19.07 -22.06 -9.38
N HIS A 50 19.65 -23.15 -8.86
CA HIS A 50 19.13 -23.83 -7.66
C HIS A 50 19.08 -22.88 -6.47
N LEU A 51 20.19 -22.19 -6.20
CA LEU A 51 20.30 -21.23 -5.11
C LEU A 51 19.27 -20.10 -5.25
N ARG A 52 19.06 -19.58 -6.47
CA ARG A 52 18.07 -18.55 -6.73
C ARG A 52 16.65 -19.04 -6.45
N SER A 53 16.31 -20.26 -6.86
CA SER A 53 14.99 -20.86 -6.57
C SER A 53 14.74 -20.97 -5.07
N MET A 54 15.74 -21.43 -4.29
CA MET A 54 15.65 -21.48 -2.82
C MET A 54 15.41 -20.09 -2.23
N ARG A 55 16.22 -19.08 -2.62
CA ARG A 55 16.09 -17.72 -2.10
C ARG A 55 14.72 -17.11 -2.41
N VAL A 56 14.24 -17.27 -3.64
CA VAL A 56 12.94 -16.70 -4.05
C VAL A 56 11.83 -17.34 -3.24
N ALA A 57 11.86 -18.66 -3.08
CA ALA A 57 10.84 -19.37 -2.33
C ALA A 57 10.90 -19.13 -0.82
N ALA A 58 12.09 -19.02 -0.23
CA ALA A 58 12.28 -18.78 1.21
C ALA A 58 11.95 -17.34 1.66
N ARG A 59 11.67 -16.41 0.74
CA ARG A 59 11.41 -15.01 1.09
C ARG A 59 10.23 -14.87 2.05
N GLY A 60 10.53 -14.43 3.28
CA GLY A 60 9.54 -14.24 4.36
C GLY A 60 9.12 -15.54 5.05
N LEU A 61 9.88 -16.62 4.85
CA LEU A 61 9.66 -17.97 5.39
C LEU A 61 11.00 -18.51 5.91
N ASP A 62 11.80 -17.67 6.58
CA ASP A 62 13.18 -17.97 6.95
C ASP A 62 13.27 -19.15 7.93
N ASP A 63 12.34 -19.24 8.89
CA ASP A 63 12.30 -20.31 9.89
C ASP A 63 11.81 -21.63 9.28
N GLU A 64 10.76 -21.59 8.45
CA GLU A 64 10.26 -22.76 7.75
C GLU A 64 11.30 -23.31 6.77
N PHE A 65 12.00 -22.42 6.06
CA PHE A 65 13.10 -22.82 5.20
C PHE A 65 14.23 -23.48 6.00
N ALA A 66 14.62 -22.90 7.14
CA ALA A 66 15.66 -23.46 7.99
C ALA A 66 15.29 -24.86 8.50
N ALA A 67 14.02 -25.09 8.85
CA ALA A 67 13.54 -26.37 9.38
C ALA A 67 13.61 -27.53 8.37
N CYS A 68 13.49 -27.25 7.07
CA CYS A 68 13.51 -28.29 6.02
C CYS A 68 14.70 -28.16 5.05
N LYS A 69 15.66 -27.28 5.33
CA LYS A 69 16.75 -26.92 4.42
C LYS A 69 17.55 -28.13 3.94
N ASP A 70 17.91 -29.03 4.85
CA ASP A 70 18.73 -30.20 4.52
C ASP A 70 17.99 -31.15 3.56
N THR A 71 16.69 -31.36 3.78
CA THR A 71 15.84 -32.14 2.87
C THR A 71 15.73 -31.45 1.50
N LEU A 72 15.55 -30.13 1.46
CA LEU A 72 15.50 -29.38 0.20
C LEU A 72 16.83 -29.42 -0.55
N LEU A 73 17.96 -29.40 0.17
CA LEU A 73 19.29 -29.57 -0.39
C LEU A 73 19.45 -30.97 -1.01
N ASP A 74 19.07 -32.02 -0.31
CA ASP A 74 19.12 -33.39 -0.83
C ASP A 74 18.28 -33.56 -2.10
N HIS A 75 17.08 -32.98 -2.14
CA HIS A 75 16.25 -32.95 -3.35
C HIS A 75 16.91 -32.19 -4.50
N ALA A 76 17.53 -31.04 -4.21
CA ALA A 76 18.21 -30.23 -5.22
C ALA A 76 19.40 -30.97 -5.86
N LEU A 77 20.11 -31.80 -5.10
CA LEU A 77 21.23 -32.60 -5.62
C LEU A 77 20.80 -33.67 -6.62
N GLY A 78 19.55 -34.13 -6.54
CA GLY A 78 18.98 -35.15 -7.44
C GLY A 78 18.20 -34.61 -8.62
N GLN A 79 18.04 -33.28 -8.74
CA GLN A 79 17.16 -32.65 -9.73
C GLN A 79 17.93 -31.67 -10.61
N THR A 80 17.39 -31.39 -11.80
CA THR A 80 17.83 -30.22 -12.57
C THR A 80 17.31 -28.93 -11.93
N ALA A 81 17.96 -27.81 -12.24
CA ALA A 81 17.56 -26.52 -11.67
C ALA A 81 16.11 -26.12 -12.02
N THR A 82 15.60 -26.56 -13.17
CA THR A 82 14.23 -26.30 -13.62
C THR A 82 13.23 -27.14 -12.82
N GLU A 83 13.49 -28.44 -12.64
CA GLU A 83 12.64 -29.32 -11.83
C GLU A 83 12.61 -28.88 -10.37
N PHE A 84 13.78 -28.49 -9.85
CA PHE A 84 13.90 -28.01 -8.49
C PHE A 84 13.19 -26.66 -8.28
N ALA A 85 13.13 -25.80 -9.30
CA ALA A 85 12.35 -24.56 -9.23
C ALA A 85 10.85 -24.83 -9.02
N GLU A 86 10.29 -25.84 -9.71
CA GLU A 86 8.90 -26.28 -9.49
C GLU A 86 8.71 -26.89 -8.10
N THR A 87 9.66 -27.69 -7.62
CA THR A 87 9.64 -28.23 -6.25
C THR A 87 9.60 -27.11 -5.20
N MET A 88 10.42 -26.07 -5.36
CA MET A 88 10.43 -24.92 -4.45
C MET A 88 9.13 -24.11 -4.51
N LYS A 89 8.52 -24.01 -5.69
CA LYS A 89 7.20 -23.38 -5.86
C LYS A 89 6.13 -24.15 -5.10
N GLN A 90 6.08 -25.48 -5.26
CA GLN A 90 5.15 -26.36 -4.55
C GLN A 90 5.36 -26.31 -3.04
N TRP A 91 6.62 -26.35 -2.58
CA TRP A 91 6.97 -26.20 -1.16
C TRP A 91 6.39 -24.89 -0.57
N ARG A 92 6.58 -23.78 -1.28
CA ARG A 92 6.04 -22.48 -0.85
C ARG A 92 4.51 -22.50 -0.84
N GLU A 93 3.86 -23.05 -1.87
CA GLU A 93 2.40 -23.18 -1.94
C GLU A 93 1.85 -24.02 -0.78
N LEU A 94 2.48 -25.14 -0.43
CA LEU A 94 2.08 -25.97 0.71
C LEU A 94 2.14 -25.21 2.03
N LEU A 95 3.15 -24.35 2.22
CA LEU A 95 3.24 -23.50 3.40
C LEU A 95 2.20 -22.38 3.41
N HIS A 96 1.78 -21.86 2.25
CA HIS A 96 0.62 -20.95 2.17
C HIS A 96 -0.71 -21.67 2.45
N HIS A 97 -0.75 -22.99 2.28
CA HIS A 97 -1.89 -23.83 2.65
C HIS A 97 -1.85 -24.33 4.09
N ARG A 98 -0.87 -23.90 4.92
CA ARG A 98 -0.95 -24.13 6.37
C ARG A 98 -2.15 -23.36 6.92
N GLU A 99 -2.88 -23.99 7.83
CA GLU A 99 -3.96 -23.32 8.54
C GLU A 99 -3.36 -22.09 9.26
N PRO A 100 -3.85 -20.87 9.00
CA PRO A 100 -3.33 -19.68 9.64
C PRO A 100 -3.38 -19.82 11.16
N ASP A 101 -2.28 -19.57 11.84
CA ASP A 101 -2.29 -19.53 13.31
C ASP A 101 -2.78 -18.14 13.76
N HIS A 102 -3.41 -18.07 14.92
CA HIS A 102 -3.78 -16.81 15.58
C HIS A 102 -2.58 -15.88 15.77
N GLY A 103 -1.35 -16.41 15.82
CA GLY A 103 -0.10 -15.64 15.89
C GLY A 103 0.29 -14.93 14.59
N ASP A 104 -0.22 -15.36 13.43
CA ASP A 104 0.12 -14.77 12.11
C ASP A 104 -0.64 -13.46 11.83
N ARG A 105 -1.57 -13.09 12.72
CA ARG A 105 -2.39 -11.89 12.56
C ARG A 105 -1.55 -10.62 12.56
N GLY A 106 -1.86 -9.72 11.63
CA GLY A 106 -1.21 -8.42 11.53
C GLY A 106 -1.95 -7.53 10.56
N PHE A 107 -1.96 -6.23 10.84
CA PHE A 107 -2.53 -5.24 9.93
C PHE A 107 -1.73 -3.95 9.99
N ARG A 108 -1.33 -3.45 8.84
CA ARG A 108 -0.69 -2.14 8.69
C ARG A 108 -1.05 -1.53 7.33
N ILE A 109 -0.90 -0.21 7.24
CA ILE A 109 -0.95 0.51 5.96
C ILE A 109 0.47 0.84 5.52
N ARG A 110 0.97 0.20 4.47
CA ARG A 110 2.27 0.51 3.87
C ARG A 110 2.13 1.72 2.94
N ARG A 111 2.94 2.76 3.15
CA ARG A 111 2.94 3.95 2.29
C ARG A 111 3.70 3.72 0.98
N THR A 112 3.14 4.22 -0.11
CA THR A 112 3.77 4.24 -1.44
C THR A 112 4.27 5.65 -1.78
N LEU A 113 4.97 5.78 -2.90
CA LEU A 113 5.38 7.07 -3.43
C LEU A 113 4.13 7.87 -3.82
N GLY A 114 4.00 9.10 -3.31
CA GLY A 114 2.81 9.95 -3.49
C GLY A 114 1.81 9.92 -2.34
N GLY A 115 2.16 9.33 -1.19
CA GLY A 115 1.36 9.41 0.05
C GLY A 115 0.20 8.39 0.13
N TRP A 116 -0.09 7.71 -0.98
CA TRP A 116 -1.03 6.59 -1.03
C TRP A 116 -0.63 5.45 -0.08
N GLY A 117 -1.61 4.70 0.39
CA GLY A 117 -1.44 3.59 1.33
C GLY A 117 -1.98 2.30 0.75
N VAL A 118 -1.30 1.19 1.02
CA VAL A 118 -1.75 -0.17 0.67
C VAL A 118 -1.90 -0.96 1.97
N PRO A 119 -3.08 -1.52 2.28
CA PRO A 119 -3.25 -2.47 3.37
C PRO A 119 -2.35 -3.67 3.20
N ASP A 120 -1.75 -4.12 4.30
CA ASP A 120 -0.81 -5.24 4.33
C ASP A 120 -0.97 -6.00 5.66
N GLY A 121 -1.05 -7.32 5.57
CA GLY A 121 -1.19 -8.22 6.71
C GLY A 121 -2.31 -9.25 6.55
N LEU A 122 -2.37 -10.18 7.51
CA LEU A 122 -3.34 -11.27 7.55
C LEU A 122 -4.34 -11.02 8.69
N LEU A 123 -5.62 -11.13 8.37
CA LEU A 123 -6.72 -11.06 9.33
C LEU A 123 -7.31 -12.46 9.49
N ASP A 124 -7.71 -12.81 10.71
CA ASP A 124 -8.44 -14.05 10.93
C ASP A 124 -9.86 -13.97 10.33
N PRO A 125 -10.53 -15.13 10.11
CA PRO A 125 -11.85 -15.16 9.49
C PRO A 125 -12.92 -14.36 10.24
N GLU A 126 -12.83 -14.27 11.57
CA GLU A 126 -13.77 -13.50 12.39
C GLU A 126 -13.62 -12.01 12.11
N ILE A 127 -12.38 -11.49 12.11
CA ILE A 127 -12.10 -10.09 11.78
C ILE A 127 -12.48 -9.78 10.33
N CYS A 128 -12.26 -10.68 9.38
CA CYS A 128 -12.71 -10.51 7.99
C CYS A 128 -14.24 -10.37 7.91
N ALA A 129 -14.99 -11.24 8.58
CA ALA A 129 -16.46 -11.17 8.60
C ALA A 129 -16.97 -9.89 9.28
N LEU A 130 -16.32 -9.46 10.36
CA LEU A 130 -16.63 -8.19 11.04
C LEU A 130 -16.33 -6.99 10.13
N PHE A 131 -15.19 -7.01 9.43
CA PHE A 131 -14.79 -5.98 8.49
C PHE A 131 -15.81 -5.86 7.36
N ASP A 132 -16.14 -6.96 6.68
CA ASP A 132 -17.10 -6.96 5.57
C ASP A 132 -18.47 -6.43 6.00
N ARG A 133 -18.97 -6.89 7.15
CA ARG A 133 -20.24 -6.40 7.71
C ARG A 133 -20.17 -4.92 8.06
N CYS A 134 -19.07 -4.46 8.66
CA CYS A 134 -18.88 -3.06 9.01
C CYS A 134 -18.83 -2.17 7.75
N MET A 135 -18.09 -2.57 6.72
CA MET A 135 -18.00 -1.80 5.47
C MET A 135 -19.36 -1.71 4.77
N ALA A 136 -20.11 -2.83 4.73
CA ALA A 136 -21.44 -2.86 4.13
C ALA A 136 -22.49 -2.05 4.90
N ASP A 137 -22.40 -2.02 6.23
CA ASP A 137 -23.30 -1.21 7.08
C ASP A 137 -23.01 0.30 6.96
N LEU A 138 -21.73 0.67 6.93
CA LEU A 138 -21.32 2.08 6.81
C LEU A 138 -21.61 2.64 5.41
N HIS A 139 -21.32 1.87 4.37
CA HIS A 139 -21.52 2.28 2.97
C HIS A 139 -22.22 1.16 2.17
N PRO A 140 -23.55 1.04 2.29
CA PRO A 140 -24.33 0.07 1.52
C PRO A 140 -24.23 0.35 0.01
N PRO A 141 -24.57 -0.63 -0.84
CA PRO A 141 -24.66 -0.41 -2.29
C PRO A 141 -25.52 0.81 -2.63
N ASP A 142 -25.04 1.63 -3.56
CA ASP A 142 -25.76 2.84 -3.97
C ASP A 142 -27.10 2.45 -4.61
N ALA A 143 -28.20 3.00 -4.08
CA ALA A 143 -29.56 2.68 -4.52
C ALA A 143 -29.92 3.34 -5.86
N ASP A 144 -29.32 4.51 -6.14
CA ASP A 144 -29.50 5.25 -7.38
C ASP A 144 -28.14 5.78 -7.85
N PRO A 145 -27.53 5.17 -8.88
CA PRO A 145 -26.25 5.63 -9.39
C PRO A 145 -26.46 6.95 -10.11
N GLY A 146 -25.94 8.04 -9.55
CA GLY A 146 -25.89 9.34 -10.22
C GLY A 146 -25.18 9.29 -11.58
N PRO A 147 -24.92 10.43 -12.22
CA PRO A 147 -24.38 10.49 -13.58
C PRO A 147 -23.02 9.78 -13.76
N GLU A 148 -22.26 9.56 -12.68
CA GLU A 148 -20.97 8.84 -12.70
C GLU A 148 -21.10 7.32 -12.51
N GLY A 149 -22.31 6.80 -12.32
CA GLY A 149 -22.54 5.39 -12.00
C GLY A 149 -22.42 5.08 -10.50
N PRO A 150 -22.72 3.84 -10.08
CA PRO A 150 -22.60 3.44 -8.68
C PRO A 150 -21.13 3.26 -8.32
N ARG A 151 -20.75 3.64 -7.10
CA ARG A 151 -19.43 3.35 -6.57
C ARG A 151 -19.18 1.85 -6.58
N THR A 152 -17.99 1.44 -6.97
CA THR A 152 -17.54 0.04 -6.88
C THR A 152 -17.46 -0.42 -5.42
N ALA A 153 -17.47 -1.73 -5.18
CA ALA A 153 -17.31 -2.28 -3.84
C ALA A 153 -16.01 -1.80 -3.17
N ASN A 154 -14.93 -1.67 -3.93
CA ASN A 154 -13.63 -1.19 -3.42
C ASN A 154 -13.67 0.30 -3.05
N GLN A 155 -14.35 1.14 -3.84
CA GLN A 155 -14.53 2.56 -3.51
C GLN A 155 -15.35 2.72 -2.22
N ARG A 156 -16.49 2.02 -2.10
CA ARG A 156 -17.30 2.03 -0.88
C ARG A 156 -16.54 1.51 0.34
N GLY A 157 -15.74 0.46 0.18
CA GLY A 157 -14.87 -0.06 1.24
C GLY A 157 -13.80 0.94 1.68
N ALA A 158 -13.21 1.69 0.74
CA ALA A 158 -12.26 2.75 1.08
C ALA A 158 -12.93 3.90 1.86
N ASP A 159 -14.12 4.33 1.43
CA ASP A 159 -14.91 5.37 2.11
C ASP A 159 -15.31 4.93 3.52
N ALA A 160 -15.81 3.69 3.66
CA ALA A 160 -16.21 3.11 4.92
C ALA A 160 -15.04 2.97 5.90
N PHE A 161 -13.85 2.57 5.43
CA PHE A 161 -12.66 2.52 6.26
C PHE A 161 -12.24 3.93 6.74
N GLY A 162 -12.32 4.93 5.84
CA GLY A 162 -12.08 6.33 6.18
C GLY A 162 -13.04 6.84 7.25
N ASP A 163 -14.34 6.57 7.07
CA ASP A 163 -15.37 6.94 8.04
C ASP A 163 -15.17 6.25 9.37
N LEU A 164 -14.94 4.94 9.41
CA LEU A 164 -14.66 4.21 10.64
C LEU A 164 -13.53 4.87 11.45
N CYS A 165 -12.43 5.24 10.78
CA CYS A 165 -11.32 5.95 11.42
C CYS A 165 -11.72 7.33 11.93
N ARG A 166 -12.45 8.13 11.12
CA ARG A 166 -12.96 9.45 11.54
C ARG A 166 -13.90 9.34 12.74
N ARG A 167 -14.79 8.34 12.74
CA ARG A 167 -15.76 8.10 13.82
C ARG A 167 -15.03 7.78 15.13
N HIS A 168 -14.05 6.90 15.06
CA HIS A 168 -13.23 6.53 16.21
C HIS A 168 -12.42 7.71 16.74
N LEU A 169 -11.72 8.45 15.87
CA LEU A 169 -10.90 9.59 16.25
C LEU A 169 -11.73 10.80 16.71
N GLY A 170 -12.94 10.95 16.19
CA GLY A 170 -13.90 11.99 16.56
C GLY A 170 -14.77 11.66 17.77
N GLY A 171 -14.55 10.52 18.46
CA GLY A 171 -15.23 10.17 19.72
C GLY A 171 -16.72 9.80 19.59
N HIS A 172 -17.12 9.06 18.56
CA HIS A 172 -18.52 8.97 18.13
C HIS A 172 -19.57 8.45 19.14
N THR A 173 -20.65 9.24 19.24
CA THR A 173 -22.04 8.79 19.38
C THR A 173 -22.88 9.36 18.23
N GLY A 174 -23.06 8.64 17.12
CA GLY A 174 -23.95 9.07 16.01
C GLY A 174 -23.55 8.59 14.61
N ALA A 175 -24.42 8.77 13.61
CA ALA A 175 -24.13 8.51 12.20
C ALA A 175 -22.92 9.35 11.72
N ALA A 176 -22.22 8.90 10.66
CA ALA A 176 -21.10 9.65 10.09
C ALA A 176 -21.51 11.12 9.92
N PRO A 177 -20.68 12.09 10.36
CA PRO A 177 -20.96 13.47 10.07
C PRO A 177 -21.03 13.59 8.56
N ALA A 178 -22.18 14.02 8.04
CA ALA A 178 -22.21 14.57 6.69
C ALA A 178 -21.16 15.67 6.69
N THR A 179 -20.08 15.49 5.92
CA THR A 179 -19.03 16.50 5.80
C THR A 179 -19.72 17.75 5.26
N THR A 180 -20.03 18.67 6.16
CA THR A 180 -20.70 19.93 5.85
C THR A 180 -19.59 20.96 5.92
N ALA A 181 -19.23 21.50 4.76
CA ALA A 181 -18.28 22.59 4.71
C ALA A 181 -19.04 23.88 5.05
N ASP A 182 -18.60 24.57 6.09
CA ASP A 182 -18.96 25.96 6.35
C ASP A 182 -17.99 26.85 5.56
N VAL A 183 -18.52 27.62 4.61
CA VAL A 183 -17.70 28.56 3.82
C VAL A 183 -17.84 29.94 4.46
N VAL A 184 -16.75 30.49 4.98
CA VAL A 184 -16.69 31.87 5.45
C VAL A 184 -16.24 32.74 4.28
N VAL A 185 -17.06 33.72 3.87
CA VAL A 185 -16.75 34.65 2.79
C VAL A 185 -16.87 36.08 3.31
N ASP A 186 -15.87 36.90 3.03
CA ASP A 186 -15.92 38.34 3.29
C ASP A 186 -17.00 39.00 2.38
N LEU A 187 -17.95 39.69 3.01
CA LEU A 187 -19.10 40.33 2.37
C LEU A 187 -18.68 41.40 1.36
N SER A 188 -17.63 42.16 1.70
CA SER A 188 -17.09 43.22 0.84
C SER A 188 -16.45 42.65 -0.43
N VAL A 189 -16.02 41.38 -0.37
CA VAL A 189 -15.47 40.65 -1.51
C VAL A 189 -16.57 40.01 -2.35
N LEU A 190 -17.56 39.36 -1.73
CA LEU A 190 -18.71 38.80 -2.45
C LEU A 190 -19.48 39.88 -3.23
N ALA A 191 -19.54 41.10 -2.69
CA ALA A 191 -20.21 42.24 -3.33
C ALA A 191 -19.49 42.76 -4.60
N ARG A 192 -18.20 42.45 -4.79
CA ARG A 192 -17.40 42.97 -5.90
C ARG A 192 -17.32 42.02 -7.11
N HIS A 193 -17.66 40.74 -6.95
CA HIS A 193 -17.46 39.71 -7.97
C HIS A 193 -18.63 38.73 -8.03
N ARG A 194 -19.04 38.29 -9.23
CA ARG A 194 -19.96 37.14 -9.32
C ARG A 194 -19.17 35.87 -9.06
N PHE A 195 -19.76 34.91 -8.35
CA PHE A 195 -19.10 33.65 -7.95
C PHE A 195 -18.48 32.87 -9.13
N ALA A 196 -19.07 32.99 -10.33
CA ALA A 196 -18.56 32.37 -11.55
C ALA A 196 -17.25 32.99 -12.07
N ASP A 197 -16.97 34.26 -11.72
CA ASP A 197 -15.77 34.99 -12.16
C ASP A 197 -14.54 34.67 -11.27
N VAL A 198 -14.71 33.83 -10.24
CA VAL A 198 -13.65 33.47 -9.25
C VAL A 198 -13.04 32.08 -9.54
N LEU A 199 -13.54 31.39 -10.56
CA LEU A 199 -13.10 30.04 -10.93
C LEU A 199 -12.09 30.02 -12.11
N ASP A 200 -11.80 31.17 -12.72
CA ASP A 200 -10.75 31.28 -13.74
C ASP A 200 -9.36 31.28 -13.07
N PRO A 201 -8.41 30.42 -13.48
CA PRO A 201 -7.05 30.39 -12.93
C PRO A 201 -6.31 31.74 -12.95
N ALA A 202 -6.67 32.63 -13.87
CA ALA A 202 -6.07 33.97 -13.98
C ALA A 202 -6.51 34.95 -12.87
N ASP A 203 -7.64 34.67 -12.20
CA ASP A 203 -8.23 35.52 -11.17
C ASP A 203 -7.99 35.00 -9.74
N ARG A 204 -7.07 34.03 -9.58
CA ARG A 204 -6.64 33.52 -8.27
C ARG A 204 -5.98 34.63 -7.44
N TRP A 205 -6.48 34.84 -6.23
CA TRP A 205 -6.06 35.96 -5.38
C TRP A 205 -4.59 35.87 -4.93
N PRO A 206 -3.89 37.01 -4.78
CA PRO A 206 -2.61 37.07 -4.10
C PRO A 206 -2.78 36.77 -2.59
N GLU A 207 -1.75 36.15 -1.99
CA GLU A 207 -1.63 35.94 -0.53
C GLU A 207 -1.89 37.24 0.25
N PRO A 208 -2.56 37.19 1.44
CA PRO A 208 -2.76 36.02 2.32
C PRO A 208 -4.17 35.40 2.29
N TRP A 209 -5.02 35.78 1.34
CA TRP A 209 -6.46 35.51 1.39
C TRP A 209 -6.87 34.12 0.84
N ASN A 210 -5.94 33.39 0.24
CA ASN A 210 -6.09 31.99 -0.19
C ASN A 210 -5.70 31.01 0.95
N ARG A 211 -6.44 31.04 2.06
CA ARG A 211 -6.20 30.11 3.20
C ARG A 211 -7.39 29.20 3.41
N SER A 212 -7.37 28.06 2.76
CA SER A 212 -8.18 26.91 3.18
C SER A 212 -7.52 26.30 4.42
N ALA A 213 -8.28 25.98 5.45
CA ALA A 213 -7.73 25.33 6.64
C ALA A 213 -8.72 24.35 7.27
N ILE A 214 -8.20 23.29 7.90
CA ILE A 214 -8.96 22.35 8.73
C ILE A 214 -8.34 22.38 10.11
N ASP A 215 -9.13 22.66 11.14
CA ASP A 215 -8.68 22.80 12.54
C ASP A 215 -7.47 23.75 12.69
N GLY A 216 -7.49 24.86 11.95
CA GLY A 216 -6.41 25.86 11.95
C GLY A 216 -5.13 25.47 11.21
N ARG A 217 -5.12 24.31 10.51
CA ARG A 217 -4.00 23.88 9.67
C ARG A 217 -4.23 24.23 8.22
N PRO A 218 -3.25 24.83 7.52
CA PRO A 218 -3.40 25.19 6.11
C PRO A 218 -3.61 23.94 5.25
N LEU A 219 -4.53 24.05 4.32
CA LEU A 219 -4.94 23.08 3.34
C LEU A 219 -4.63 23.64 1.95
N SER A 220 -4.19 22.80 1.02
CA SER A 220 -3.99 23.24 -0.36
C SER A 220 -5.34 23.50 -1.04
N VAL A 221 -5.38 24.42 -2.01
CA VAL A 221 -6.60 24.71 -2.79
C VAL A 221 -7.12 23.45 -3.49
N ALA A 222 -6.24 22.60 -4.01
CA ALA A 222 -6.61 21.35 -4.66
C ALA A 222 -7.25 20.35 -3.67
N ASP A 223 -6.76 20.29 -2.43
CA ASP A 223 -7.36 19.47 -1.37
C ASP A 223 -8.70 20.04 -0.90
N ALA A 224 -8.85 21.36 -0.89
CA ALA A 224 -10.10 22.04 -0.56
C ALA A 224 -11.16 21.76 -1.62
N GLU A 225 -10.83 21.94 -2.91
CA GLU A 225 -11.70 21.63 -4.05
C GLU A 225 -12.15 20.16 -4.01
N ARG A 226 -11.21 19.23 -3.79
CA ARG A 226 -11.54 17.79 -3.70
C ARG A 226 -12.48 17.47 -2.53
N LEU A 227 -12.32 18.13 -1.38
CA LEU A 227 -13.22 17.93 -0.23
C LEU A 227 -14.61 18.53 -0.45
N LEU A 228 -14.70 19.60 -1.25
CA LEU A 228 -15.95 20.31 -1.54
C LEU A 228 -16.74 19.68 -2.70
N CYS A 229 -16.10 19.01 -3.65
CA CYS A 229 -16.79 18.33 -4.75
C CYS A 229 -17.71 17.18 -4.30
N ASP A 230 -17.40 16.53 -3.18
CA ASP A 230 -18.15 15.36 -2.67
C ASP A 230 -19.05 15.71 -1.45
N SER A 231 -19.23 17.00 -1.14
CA SER A 231 -19.88 17.46 0.09
C SER A 231 -21.01 18.46 -0.18
N PRO A 232 -22.22 18.30 0.40
CA PRO A 232 -23.22 19.36 0.40
C PRO A 232 -22.75 20.54 1.26
N PHE A 233 -22.91 21.77 0.76
CA PHE A 233 -22.61 22.99 1.53
C PHE A 233 -23.55 23.08 2.74
N GLY A 234 -22.98 23.19 3.95
CA GLY A 234 -23.75 23.27 5.19
C GLY A 234 -24.28 24.68 5.46
N ARG A 235 -23.36 25.65 5.57
CA ARG A 235 -23.68 27.06 5.84
C ARG A 235 -22.68 27.98 5.14
N ILE A 236 -23.17 29.09 4.60
CA ILE A 236 -22.31 30.21 4.18
C ILE A 236 -22.35 31.24 5.31
N VAL A 237 -21.20 31.52 5.91
CA VAL A 237 -21.04 32.57 6.91
C VAL A 237 -20.47 33.79 6.19
N LEU A 238 -21.18 34.90 6.27
CA LEU A 238 -20.71 36.16 5.74
C LEU A 238 -20.02 36.93 6.88
N ASP A 239 -18.74 37.23 6.70
CA ASP A 239 -17.97 38.06 7.63
C ASP A 239 -17.93 39.50 7.09
N GLU A 240 -18.16 40.51 7.93
CA GLU A 240 -18.20 41.93 7.54
C GLU A 240 -16.81 42.57 7.43
#